data_AF-A0A2H9U3Q4-F1
#
_entry.id   AF-A0A2H9U3Q4-F1
#
_cell.length_a   1.000
_cell.length_b   1.000
_cell.length_c   1.000
_cell.angle_alpha   90.00
_cell.angle_beta   90.00
_cell.angle_gamma   90.00
#
_symmetry.space_group_name_H-M   'P 1'
#
loop_
_entity.id
_entity.type
_entity.pdbx_description
1 polymer ?
#
loop_
_entity_poly.entity_id
_entity_poly.type
_entity_poly.pdbx_seq_one_letter_code
_entity_poly.pdbx_strand_id
1 'polypeptide(L)'
;MFLEQIEVNGFRGINRLSLGLDHSTVLIGENRWGKSSLLRALWCLLGQEAEPYQFTVADFHQPENPTLAPARHLQLVLTFREDQPQLCLQSRRLARLSPAWVLHKDKFHRLHYRASAEWRADGSVLTQHDFLDGLGKSLPIADVPHLVELLITMNPVFRLRDARSTEHRADPLQWGTLGEQQLIALADKLVDNGADAPLRMGDPELNEALQAVRQLMGHYFNALAPIKHKPRSQRDIVNHPITLRYPGNLQTLLRGADHRALQLAMAGMAATLLQARGNRELEEGARPIMILEDPESRLHPTMLALAWGLLEQLPGQKLLTTNSGDLLSSLPLNQVRRLVRRQQDILCHQLGGERYSSDDLRKIAFHVRINRPMSLFARCWLLVEGETEIWLLSELAQICGYSLRAEGIRVIEFAQCGQSPLIKVARDFGIEWHLLTDGDEAGLKYAASAKAQLKGEREQDRLTQLPAADIEHYLFHHGFEEVYRREAGVGGRTMWSARHIINKAIHKRSKPGMALAVVEEAERLGAEHIPPVIRQMFAQVVTLARSQG
;
A
#
# COMPACT_ATOMS: atom_id res chain seq x y z
N MET A 1 -6.68 -20.38 11.57
CA MET A 1 -7.32 -19.89 10.33
C MET A 1 -7.02 -18.42 10.18
N PHE A 2 -7.09 -17.91 8.96
CA PHE A 2 -6.93 -16.50 8.63
C PHE A 2 -7.89 -16.17 7.48
N LEU A 3 -8.21 -14.88 7.31
CA LEU A 3 -9.02 -14.40 6.21
C LEU A 3 -8.16 -14.40 4.94
N GLU A 4 -8.43 -15.32 4.01
CA GLU A 4 -7.67 -15.46 2.76
C GLU A 4 -8.20 -14.55 1.66
N GLN A 5 -9.51 -14.31 1.61
CA GLN A 5 -10.11 -13.51 0.55
C GLN A 5 -11.34 -12.76 1.05
N ILE A 6 -11.52 -11.54 0.54
CA ILE A 6 -12.74 -10.76 0.69
C ILE A 6 -13.27 -10.38 -0.70
N GLU A 7 -14.55 -10.67 -0.92
CA GLU A 7 -15.29 -10.23 -2.09
C GLU A 7 -16.39 -9.26 -1.66
N VAL A 8 -16.47 -8.14 -2.37
CA VAL A 8 -17.43 -7.07 -2.10
C VAL A 8 -18.19 -6.79 -3.38
N ASN A 9 -19.51 -6.79 -3.30
CA ASN A 9 -20.42 -6.42 -4.37
C ASN A 9 -21.49 -5.47 -3.83
N GLY A 10 -21.66 -4.30 -4.45
CA GLY A 10 -22.72 -3.35 -4.13
C GLY A 10 -22.66 -2.71 -2.74
N PHE A 11 -21.48 -2.54 -2.13
CA PHE A 11 -21.33 -1.99 -0.78
C PHE A 11 -20.69 -0.59 -0.77
N ARG A 12 -21.46 0.42 -0.35
CA ARG A 12 -21.01 1.82 -0.18
C ARG A 12 -20.24 2.37 -1.39
N GLY A 13 -18.96 2.72 -1.23
CA GLY A 13 -18.12 3.21 -2.32
C GLY A 13 -17.52 2.11 -3.22
N ILE A 14 -17.86 0.84 -2.99
CA ILE A 14 -17.33 -0.31 -3.73
C ILE A 14 -18.46 -1.01 -4.48
N ASN A 15 -18.45 -0.91 -5.81
CA ASN A 15 -19.39 -1.67 -6.63
C ASN A 15 -18.97 -3.13 -6.75
N ARG A 16 -17.70 -3.39 -7.08
CA ARG A 16 -17.13 -4.75 -7.15
C ARG A 16 -15.66 -4.74 -6.75
N LEU A 17 -15.26 -5.65 -5.88
CA LEU A 17 -13.87 -5.88 -5.47
C LEU A 17 -13.68 -7.34 -5.11
N SER A 18 -12.56 -7.93 -5.55
CA SER A 18 -12.05 -9.19 -5.01
C SER A 18 -10.61 -8.96 -4.56
N LEU A 19 -10.33 -9.26 -3.30
CA LEU A 19 -9.04 -8.98 -2.68
C LEU A 19 -8.54 -10.22 -1.93
N GLY A 20 -7.39 -10.74 -2.38
CA GLY A 20 -6.64 -11.78 -1.69
C GLY A 20 -5.76 -11.20 -0.59
N LEU A 21 -5.79 -11.82 0.58
CA LEU A 21 -5.13 -11.38 1.80
C LEU A 21 -4.16 -12.44 2.31
N ASP A 22 -3.02 -11.97 2.81
CA ASP A 22 -2.04 -12.76 3.54
C ASP A 22 -2.12 -12.45 5.05
N HIS A 23 -1.28 -13.12 5.85
CA HIS A 23 -1.13 -12.81 7.28
C HIS A 23 -0.75 -11.35 7.55
N SER A 24 -0.01 -10.73 6.63
CA SER A 24 0.22 -9.28 6.62
C SER A 24 -0.04 -8.77 5.22
N THR A 25 -0.98 -7.85 5.07
CA THR A 25 -1.34 -7.26 3.78
C THR A 25 -1.31 -5.74 3.89
N VAL A 26 -0.74 -5.10 2.89
CA VAL A 26 -0.56 -3.65 2.79
C VAL A 26 -1.34 -3.15 1.59
N LEU A 27 -2.36 -2.35 1.82
CA LEU A 27 -3.19 -1.76 0.79
C LEU A 27 -2.67 -0.36 0.48
N ILE A 28 -2.32 -0.13 -0.78
CA ILE A 28 -1.98 1.17 -1.33
C ILE A 28 -2.92 1.48 -2.49
N GLY A 29 -3.12 2.77 -2.77
CA GLY A 29 -3.92 3.21 -3.89
C GLY A 29 -4.29 4.68 -3.75
N GLU A 30 -4.91 5.24 -4.78
CA GLU A 30 -5.28 6.66 -4.79
C GLU A 30 -6.45 7.00 -3.87
N ASN A 31 -6.61 8.28 -3.57
CA ASN A 31 -7.78 8.74 -2.84
C ASN A 31 -9.06 8.25 -3.55
N ARG A 32 -10.01 7.70 -2.76
CA ARG A 32 -11.31 7.18 -3.22
C ARG A 32 -11.30 5.81 -3.93
N TRP A 33 -10.26 4.99 -3.78
CA TRP A 33 -10.33 3.58 -4.24
C TRP A 33 -11.34 2.71 -3.47
N GLY A 34 -11.98 3.22 -2.40
CA GLY A 34 -12.94 2.45 -1.58
C GLY A 34 -12.42 2.03 -0.21
N LYS A 35 -11.25 2.55 0.23
CA LYS A 35 -10.63 2.26 1.53
C LYS A 35 -11.60 2.20 2.70
N SER A 36 -12.28 3.32 2.96
CA SER A 36 -13.20 3.43 4.09
C SER A 36 -14.35 2.42 4.00
N SER A 37 -14.82 2.11 2.79
CA SER A 37 -15.87 1.12 2.55
C SER A 37 -15.37 -0.30 2.84
N LEU A 38 -14.18 -0.67 2.36
CA LEU A 38 -13.60 -2.00 2.61
C LEU A 38 -13.39 -2.25 4.11
N LEU A 39 -12.76 -1.30 4.80
CA LEU A 39 -12.48 -1.43 6.23
C LEU A 39 -13.78 -1.40 7.05
N ARG A 40 -14.79 -0.65 6.59
CA ARG A 40 -16.12 -0.68 7.19
C ARG A 40 -16.83 -2.02 6.97
N ALA A 41 -16.70 -2.66 5.80
CA ALA A 41 -17.28 -3.97 5.54
C ALA A 41 -16.74 -5.02 6.53
N LEU A 42 -15.42 -5.07 6.71
CA LEU A 42 -14.78 -5.95 7.69
C LEU A 42 -15.22 -5.63 9.13
N TRP A 43 -15.27 -4.34 9.47
CA TRP A 43 -15.74 -3.90 10.78
C TRP A 43 -17.20 -4.27 11.04
N CYS A 44 -18.09 -4.13 10.04
CA CYS A 44 -19.49 -4.48 10.18
C CYS A 44 -19.66 -5.98 10.46
N LEU A 45 -18.95 -6.83 9.71
CA LEU A 45 -19.14 -8.27 9.80
C LEU A 45 -18.43 -8.95 10.97
N LEU A 46 -17.30 -8.41 11.43
CA LEU A 46 -16.42 -9.07 12.40
C LEU A 46 -15.94 -8.15 13.54
N GLY A 47 -16.29 -6.87 13.48
CA GLY A 47 -15.81 -5.83 14.38
C GLY A 47 -16.90 -5.23 15.26
N GLN A 48 -18.09 -5.83 15.34
CA GLN A 48 -19.15 -5.41 16.28
C GLN A 48 -19.27 -6.43 17.42
N GLU A 49 -20.37 -6.39 18.16
CA GLU A 49 -20.75 -7.47 19.07
C GLU A 49 -20.91 -8.79 18.31
N ALA A 50 -20.94 -9.91 19.02
CA ALA A 50 -20.92 -11.24 18.42
C ALA A 50 -22.28 -11.64 17.79
N GLU A 51 -22.89 -10.73 17.04
CA GLU A 51 -24.18 -10.89 16.40
C GLU A 51 -24.08 -10.66 14.88
N PRO A 52 -24.93 -11.35 14.07
CA PRO A 52 -24.99 -11.11 12.64
C PRO A 52 -25.43 -9.68 12.30
N TYR A 53 -24.56 -8.94 11.61
CA TYR A 53 -24.78 -7.54 11.27
C TYR A 53 -26.01 -7.31 10.39
N GLN A 54 -26.88 -6.38 10.79
CA GLN A 54 -28.02 -5.95 9.98
C GLN A 54 -27.66 -4.74 9.11
N PHE A 55 -27.78 -4.89 7.78
CA PHE A 55 -27.49 -3.82 6.83
C PHE A 55 -28.57 -2.73 6.83
N THR A 56 -28.14 -1.53 6.47
CA THR A 56 -29.00 -0.35 6.32
C THR A 56 -28.99 0.18 4.89
N VAL A 57 -29.91 1.08 4.54
CA VAL A 57 -29.95 1.72 3.21
C VAL A 57 -28.62 2.43 2.88
N ALA A 58 -27.92 2.94 3.88
CA ALA A 58 -26.63 3.62 3.72
C ALA A 58 -25.47 2.67 3.34
N ASP A 59 -25.66 1.36 3.46
CA ASP A 59 -24.64 0.36 3.13
C ASP A 59 -24.64 -0.03 1.66
N PHE A 60 -25.71 0.25 0.92
CA PHE A 60 -25.81 -0.04 -0.51
C PHE A 60 -24.90 0.89 -1.33
N HIS A 61 -24.42 0.37 -2.46
CA HIS A 61 -23.50 1.13 -3.30
C HIS A 61 -24.16 2.37 -3.91
N GLN A 62 -23.47 3.50 -3.76
CA GLN A 62 -23.84 4.78 -4.34
C GLN A 62 -22.86 5.13 -5.46
N PRO A 63 -23.29 5.15 -6.72
CA PRO A 63 -22.45 5.57 -7.84
C PRO A 63 -21.95 7.00 -7.65
N GLU A 64 -20.76 7.32 -8.17
CA GLU A 64 -20.24 8.70 -8.13
C GLU A 64 -21.07 9.65 -8.97
N ASN A 65 -21.64 9.15 -10.07
CA ASN A 65 -22.57 9.92 -10.87
C ASN A 65 -23.96 9.88 -10.22
N PRO A 66 -24.48 11.01 -9.70
CA PRO A 66 -25.79 11.05 -9.02
C PRO A 66 -26.96 10.69 -9.94
N THR A 67 -26.78 10.70 -11.26
CA THR A 67 -27.83 10.29 -12.21
C THR A 67 -28.02 8.78 -12.27
N LEU A 68 -27.07 7.99 -11.77
CA LEU A 68 -27.16 6.54 -11.75
C LEU A 68 -27.90 6.08 -10.48
N ALA A 69 -28.78 5.11 -10.63
CA ALA A 69 -29.52 4.55 -9.50
C ALA A 69 -28.57 3.81 -8.53
N PRO A 70 -28.82 3.89 -7.22
CA PRO A 70 -28.08 3.11 -6.22
C PRO A 70 -28.32 1.61 -6.42
N ALA A 71 -27.37 0.81 -5.94
CA ALA A 71 -27.52 -0.64 -5.94
C ALA A 71 -28.70 -1.05 -5.05
N ARG A 72 -29.49 -2.03 -5.50
CA ARG A 72 -30.58 -2.64 -4.69
C ARG A 72 -30.18 -3.95 -4.03
N HIS A 73 -29.02 -4.48 -4.40
CA HIS A 73 -28.46 -5.70 -3.83
C HIS A 73 -27.03 -5.43 -3.42
N LEU A 74 -26.64 -5.97 -2.26
CA LEU A 74 -25.27 -6.01 -1.81
C LEU A 74 -24.92 -7.43 -1.35
N GLN A 75 -23.65 -7.78 -1.49
CA GLN A 75 -23.12 -9.07 -1.07
C GLN A 75 -21.66 -8.89 -0.63
N LEU A 76 -21.35 -9.39 0.56
CA LEU A 76 -20.01 -9.51 1.11
C LEU A 76 -19.72 -10.99 1.32
N VAL A 77 -18.58 -11.48 0.82
CA VAL A 77 -18.12 -12.85 1.05
C VAL A 77 -16.75 -12.82 1.68
N LEU A 78 -16.63 -13.45 2.85
CA LEU A 78 -15.38 -13.64 3.58
C LEU A 78 -14.96 -15.10 3.49
N THR A 79 -13.81 -15.36 2.89
CA THR A 79 -13.24 -16.71 2.80
C THR A 79 -12.11 -16.86 3.82
N PHE A 80 -12.31 -17.73 4.79
CA PHE A 80 -11.29 -18.13 5.76
C PHE A 80 -10.64 -19.44 5.36
N ARG A 81 -9.31 -19.54 5.50
CA ARG A 81 -8.57 -20.77 5.28
C ARG A 81 -7.88 -21.25 6.54
N GLU A 82 -7.78 -22.55 6.72
CA GLU A 82 -6.90 -23.13 7.74
C GLU A 82 -5.41 -22.83 7.47
N ASP A 83 -4.61 -22.74 8.54
CA ASP A 83 -3.17 -22.41 8.42
C ASP A 83 -2.34 -23.60 7.93
N GLN A 84 -2.78 -24.81 8.27
CA GLN A 84 -2.16 -26.07 7.89
C GLN A 84 -3.27 -27.05 7.48
N PRO A 85 -3.02 -27.94 6.50
CA PRO A 85 -4.01 -28.93 6.08
C PRO A 85 -4.51 -29.76 7.27
N GLN A 86 -5.83 -29.95 7.35
CA GLN A 86 -6.55 -30.74 8.37
C GLN A 86 -6.52 -30.17 9.80
N LEU A 87 -5.99 -28.96 10.01
CA LEU A 87 -5.99 -28.31 11.32
C LEU A 87 -7.42 -28.09 11.84
N CYS A 88 -8.38 -27.82 10.95
CA CYS A 88 -9.78 -27.63 11.33
C CYS A 88 -10.43 -28.90 11.94
N LEU A 89 -9.92 -30.08 11.60
CA LEU A 89 -10.41 -31.37 12.10
C LEU A 89 -9.75 -31.75 13.43
N GLN A 90 -8.50 -31.35 13.63
CA GLN A 90 -7.71 -31.70 14.83
C GLN A 90 -7.94 -30.72 15.98
N SER A 91 -8.20 -29.45 15.67
CA SER A 91 -8.43 -28.42 16.67
C SER A 91 -9.86 -28.49 17.18
N ARG A 92 -10.04 -28.77 18.49
CA ARG A 92 -11.34 -28.73 19.17
C ARG A 92 -12.08 -27.40 18.92
N ARG A 93 -11.33 -26.29 18.86
CA ARG A 93 -11.88 -24.96 18.59
C ARG A 93 -12.46 -24.87 17.18
N LEU A 94 -11.66 -25.16 16.16
CA LEU A 94 -12.09 -25.02 14.76
C LEU A 94 -13.13 -26.07 14.35
N ALA A 95 -13.17 -27.23 15.02
CA ALA A 95 -14.16 -28.28 14.78
C ALA A 95 -15.60 -27.84 15.07
N ARG A 96 -15.80 -26.78 15.89
CA ARG A 96 -17.11 -26.17 16.14
C ARG A 96 -17.72 -25.55 14.88
N LEU A 97 -16.88 -25.18 13.90
CA LEU A 97 -17.30 -24.68 12.58
C LEU A 97 -17.41 -25.80 11.53
N SER A 98 -17.41 -27.08 11.94
CA SER A 98 -17.47 -28.25 11.03
C SER A 98 -18.55 -28.23 9.95
N PRO A 99 -19.79 -27.73 10.19
CA PRO A 99 -20.80 -27.70 9.13
C PRO A 99 -20.47 -26.75 7.97
N ALA A 100 -19.56 -25.79 8.18
CA ALA A 100 -19.21 -24.75 7.21
C ALA A 100 -17.85 -24.98 6.52
N TRP A 101 -17.06 -25.98 6.94
CA TRP A 101 -15.76 -26.28 6.34
C TRP A 101 -15.91 -27.05 5.01
N VAL A 102 -15.23 -26.56 3.98
CA VAL A 102 -15.22 -27.15 2.63
C VAL A 102 -13.79 -27.51 2.25
N LEU A 103 -13.54 -28.78 1.90
CA LEU A 103 -12.24 -29.23 1.40
C LEU A 103 -12.04 -28.82 -0.06
N HIS A 104 -10.92 -28.16 -0.36
CA HIS A 104 -10.56 -27.75 -1.72
C HIS A 104 -9.45 -28.63 -2.32
N LYS A 105 -9.22 -28.48 -3.64
CA LYS A 105 -8.25 -29.28 -4.42
C LYS A 105 -6.81 -29.16 -3.93
N ASP A 106 -6.46 -28.06 -3.29
CA ASP A 106 -5.14 -27.79 -2.70
C ASP A 106 -4.95 -28.43 -1.31
N LYS A 107 -5.92 -29.26 -0.87
CA LYS A 107 -5.96 -29.97 0.42
C LYS A 107 -6.22 -29.08 1.64
N PHE A 108 -6.49 -27.80 1.45
CA PHE A 108 -6.89 -26.90 2.53
C PHE A 108 -8.41 -26.85 2.66
N HIS A 109 -8.88 -26.78 3.91
CA HIS A 109 -10.27 -26.45 4.19
C HIS A 109 -10.48 -24.94 4.19
N ARG A 110 -11.59 -24.51 3.57
CA ARG A 110 -12.04 -23.12 3.54
C ARG A 110 -13.46 -23.01 4.07
N LEU A 111 -13.75 -21.87 4.67
CA LEU A 111 -15.07 -21.49 5.13
C LEU A 111 -15.45 -20.21 4.39
N HIS A 112 -16.57 -20.22 3.67
CA HIS A 112 -17.05 -19.11 2.85
C HIS A 112 -18.28 -18.49 3.51
N TYR A 113 -18.10 -17.45 4.31
CA TYR A 113 -19.21 -16.74 4.96
C TYR A 113 -19.73 -15.65 4.03
N ARG A 114 -21.04 -15.65 3.75
CA ARG A 114 -21.72 -14.62 2.97
C ARG A 114 -22.70 -13.84 3.84
N ALA A 115 -22.62 -12.52 3.74
CA ALA A 115 -23.62 -11.59 4.24
C ALA A 115 -24.17 -10.81 3.04
N SER A 116 -25.48 -10.82 2.85
CA SER A 116 -26.14 -10.19 1.71
C SER A 116 -27.34 -9.39 2.16
N ALA A 117 -27.70 -8.37 1.39
CA ALA A 117 -28.94 -7.63 1.63
C ALA A 117 -29.62 -7.19 0.34
N GLU A 118 -30.95 -7.12 0.42
CA GLU A 118 -31.82 -6.62 -0.63
C GLU A 118 -32.59 -5.40 -0.12
N TRP A 119 -32.51 -4.30 -0.88
CA TRP A 119 -33.32 -3.11 -0.67
C TRP A 119 -34.61 -3.22 -1.47
N ARG A 120 -35.71 -3.44 -0.74
CA ARG A 120 -37.04 -3.67 -1.30
C ARG A 120 -37.74 -2.37 -1.67
N ALA A 121 -38.75 -2.49 -2.54
CA ALA A 121 -39.53 -1.35 -3.02
C ALA A 121 -40.34 -0.64 -1.92
N ASP A 122 -40.60 -1.32 -0.79
CA ASP A 122 -41.27 -0.75 0.39
C ASP A 122 -40.32 0.07 1.30
N GLY A 123 -39.04 0.17 0.93
CA GLY A 123 -38.01 0.86 1.71
C GLY A 123 -37.34 0.00 2.78
N SER A 124 -37.78 -1.24 2.99
CA SER A 124 -37.17 -2.16 3.94
C SER A 124 -35.89 -2.79 3.39
N VAL A 125 -34.98 -3.15 4.30
CA VAL A 125 -33.74 -3.88 3.98
C VAL A 125 -33.83 -5.27 4.57
N LEU A 126 -33.83 -6.29 3.72
CA LEU A 126 -33.75 -7.68 4.15
C LEU A 126 -32.29 -8.10 4.17
N THR A 127 -31.77 -8.43 5.35
CA THR A 127 -30.41 -8.99 5.51
C THR A 127 -30.47 -10.52 5.65
N GLN A 128 -29.53 -11.20 4.98
CA GLN A 128 -29.37 -12.64 5.05
C GLN A 128 -27.90 -13.01 5.24
N HIS A 129 -27.66 -14.00 6.10
CA HIS A 129 -26.36 -14.59 6.36
C HIS A 129 -26.41 -16.07 6.05
N ASP A 130 -25.37 -16.60 5.44
CA ASP A 130 -25.20 -18.02 5.19
C ASP A 130 -23.75 -18.40 4.88
N PHE A 131 -23.50 -19.69 4.70
CA PHE A 131 -22.20 -20.23 4.33
C PHE A 131 -22.29 -20.92 2.97
N LEU A 132 -21.24 -20.82 2.15
CA LEU A 132 -21.23 -21.32 0.78
C LEU A 132 -20.33 -22.55 0.62
N ASP A 133 -20.70 -23.42 -0.32
CA ASP A 133 -19.86 -24.50 -0.82
C ASP A 133 -18.78 -23.97 -1.79
N GLY A 134 -17.92 -24.87 -2.28
CA GLY A 134 -16.86 -24.52 -3.25
C GLY A 134 -17.36 -24.11 -4.65
N LEU A 135 -18.68 -24.21 -4.90
CA LEU A 135 -19.34 -23.77 -6.13
C LEU A 135 -20.14 -22.47 -5.91
N GLY A 136 -20.14 -21.91 -4.71
CA GLY A 136 -20.86 -20.69 -4.34
C GLY A 136 -22.34 -20.90 -4.00
N LYS A 137 -22.78 -22.13 -3.73
CA LYS A 137 -24.15 -22.44 -3.29
C LYS A 137 -24.25 -22.48 -1.78
N SER A 138 -25.38 -22.04 -1.24
CA SER A 138 -25.66 -22.05 0.19
C SER A 138 -25.65 -23.47 0.76
N LEU A 139 -24.91 -23.66 1.85
CA LEU A 139 -24.87 -24.89 2.63
C LEU A 139 -26.14 -25.01 3.50
N PRO A 140 -26.73 -26.20 3.62
CA PRO A 140 -27.91 -26.43 4.46
C PRO A 140 -27.50 -26.52 5.94
N ILE A 141 -27.29 -25.37 6.58
CA ILE A 141 -26.91 -25.26 7.99
C ILE A 141 -28.13 -24.82 8.81
N ALA A 142 -28.43 -25.54 9.90
CA ALA A 142 -29.60 -25.27 10.73
C ALA A 142 -29.46 -23.99 11.58
N ASP A 143 -28.29 -23.76 12.18
CA ASP A 143 -28.03 -22.63 13.07
C ASP A 143 -26.91 -21.74 12.53
N VAL A 144 -27.26 -20.93 11.52
CA VAL A 144 -26.33 -19.96 10.93
C VAL A 144 -25.92 -18.87 11.92
N PRO A 145 -26.83 -18.23 12.69
CA PRO A 145 -26.46 -17.17 13.62
C PRO A 145 -25.38 -17.61 14.62
N HIS A 146 -25.49 -18.80 15.19
CA HIS A 146 -24.48 -19.31 16.12
C HIS A 146 -23.11 -19.50 15.44
N LEU A 147 -23.05 -20.05 14.22
CA LEU A 147 -21.77 -20.17 13.51
C LEU A 147 -21.15 -18.81 13.17
N VAL A 148 -21.97 -17.80 12.89
CA VAL A 148 -21.49 -16.42 12.67
C VAL A 148 -20.91 -15.84 13.95
N GLU A 149 -21.58 -16.00 15.09
CA GLU A 149 -21.07 -15.61 16.42
C GLU A 149 -19.71 -16.26 16.72
N LEU A 150 -19.57 -17.57 16.45
CA LEU A 150 -18.30 -18.28 16.59
C LEU A 150 -17.21 -17.73 15.67
N LEU A 151 -17.57 -17.39 14.42
CA LEU A 151 -16.61 -16.83 13.47
C LEU A 151 -16.08 -15.46 13.93
N ILE A 152 -16.97 -14.61 14.45
CA ILE A 152 -16.65 -13.28 14.98
C ILE A 152 -15.75 -13.39 16.22
N THR A 153 -16.12 -14.23 17.19
CA THR A 153 -15.37 -14.40 18.45
C THR A 153 -14.00 -15.06 18.23
N MET A 154 -13.86 -15.93 17.22
CA MET A 154 -12.58 -16.54 16.83
C MET A 154 -11.63 -15.59 16.09
N ASN A 155 -12.17 -14.69 15.26
CA ASN A 155 -11.39 -13.78 14.40
C ASN A 155 -11.91 -12.33 14.46
N PRO A 156 -11.88 -11.69 15.64
CA PRO A 156 -12.41 -10.35 15.79
C PRO A 156 -11.60 -9.34 14.98
N VAL A 157 -12.27 -8.37 14.37
CA VAL A 157 -11.60 -7.25 13.71
C VAL A 157 -11.31 -6.15 14.74
N PHE A 158 -10.04 -5.87 14.96
CA PHE A 158 -9.56 -4.75 15.76
C PHE A 158 -9.13 -3.63 14.86
N ARG A 159 -9.89 -2.53 14.91
CA ARG A 159 -9.56 -1.33 14.16
C ARG A 159 -8.71 -0.44 15.04
N LEU A 160 -7.40 -0.46 14.83
CA LEU A 160 -6.45 0.37 15.55
C LEU A 160 -6.49 1.77 14.96
N ARG A 161 -7.51 2.51 15.39
CA ARG A 161 -7.55 3.97 15.24
C ARG A 161 -7.09 4.58 16.55
N ASP A 162 -6.45 5.72 16.41
CA ASP A 162 -6.14 6.57 17.56
C ASP A 162 -7.44 6.98 18.29
N ALA A 163 -7.40 6.92 19.63
CA ALA A 163 -8.48 7.24 20.57
C ALA A 163 -9.09 8.63 20.35
N ARG A 164 -8.35 9.55 19.70
CA ARG A 164 -8.79 10.91 19.33
C ARG A 164 -10.02 10.98 18.42
N SER A 165 -10.35 9.88 17.74
CA SER A 165 -11.50 9.83 16.80
C SER A 165 -12.80 9.34 17.44
N THR A 166 -12.87 9.30 18.78
CA THR A 166 -14.08 8.94 19.54
C THR A 166 -15.11 10.08 19.54
N GLU A 167 -15.70 10.38 18.37
CA GLU A 167 -17.04 11.00 18.33
C GLU A 167 -18.16 10.00 18.65
N HIS A 168 -17.84 8.71 18.77
CA HIS A 168 -18.70 7.74 19.45
C HIS A 168 -18.14 7.52 20.85
N ARG A 169 -18.67 8.29 21.81
CA ARG A 169 -18.71 7.89 23.22
C ARG A 169 -19.32 6.49 23.27
N ALA A 170 -18.49 5.46 23.40
CA ALA A 170 -18.96 4.22 24.01
C ALA A 170 -19.30 4.55 25.46
N ASP A 171 -20.40 3.98 25.97
CA ASP A 171 -20.83 4.14 27.35
C ASP A 171 -19.69 3.84 28.35
N PRO A 172 -19.73 4.43 29.55
CA PRO A 172 -18.70 4.21 30.56
C PRO A 172 -18.52 2.70 30.80
N LEU A 173 -17.35 2.19 30.43
CA LEU A 173 -16.95 0.79 30.54
C LEU A 173 -17.12 0.33 32.00
N GLN A 174 -18.09 -0.54 32.28
CA GLN A 174 -18.20 -1.21 33.59
C GLN A 174 -17.37 -2.50 33.59
N TRP A 175 -16.05 -2.37 33.75
CA TRP A 175 -15.21 -3.52 34.11
C TRP A 175 -14.13 -3.16 35.14
N GLY A 176 -13.90 -4.12 36.04
CA GLY A 176 -13.02 -4.01 37.19
C GLY A 176 -11.70 -4.72 36.98
N THR A 177 -10.63 -3.94 36.79
CA THR A 177 -9.36 -4.03 37.53
C THR A 177 -8.73 -2.63 37.49
N LEU A 178 -8.15 -2.15 38.61
CA LEU A 178 -7.59 -0.80 38.72
C LEU A 178 -6.55 -0.48 37.61
N GLY A 179 -5.77 -1.47 37.16
CA GLY A 179 -4.71 -1.28 36.16
C GLY A 179 -5.21 -1.05 34.72
N GLU A 180 -6.41 -1.50 34.36
CA GLU A 180 -6.95 -1.32 33.01
C GLU A 180 -7.62 0.05 32.83
N GLN A 181 -8.33 0.52 33.85
CA GLN A 181 -8.84 1.89 33.90
C GLN A 181 -7.69 2.92 33.85
N GLN A 182 -6.56 2.60 34.49
CA GLN A 182 -5.34 3.39 34.40
C GLN A 182 -4.66 3.31 33.03
N LEU A 183 -4.66 2.16 32.34
CA LEU A 183 -4.16 2.03 30.97
C LEU A 183 -4.98 2.84 29.97
N ILE A 184 -6.31 2.88 30.14
CA ILE A 184 -7.21 3.71 29.33
C ILE A 184 -6.97 5.19 29.64
N ALA A 185 -6.92 5.57 30.92
CA ALA A 185 -6.58 6.94 31.33
C ALA A 185 -5.16 7.36 30.88
N LEU A 186 -4.22 6.41 30.81
CA LEU A 186 -2.89 6.61 30.27
C LEU A 186 -2.93 6.80 28.75
N ALA A 187 -3.73 6.01 28.03
CA ALA A 187 -4.00 6.20 26.62
C ALA A 187 -4.46 7.63 26.37
N ASP A 188 -5.45 8.08 27.13
CA ASP A 188 -6.05 9.41 27.01
C ASP A 188 -5.02 10.51 27.33
N LYS A 189 -4.19 10.34 28.37
CA LYS A 189 -3.08 11.26 28.70
C LYS A 189 -1.96 11.28 27.66
N LEU A 190 -1.63 10.15 27.02
CA LEU A 190 -0.62 10.07 25.95
C LEU A 190 -1.15 10.70 24.65
N VAL A 191 -2.46 10.61 24.46
CA VAL A 191 -3.20 11.11 23.31
C VAL A 191 -3.37 12.64 23.36
N ASP A 192 -3.67 13.20 24.54
CA ASP A 192 -3.91 14.64 24.72
C ASP A 192 -2.65 15.50 24.72
N ASN A 193 -1.48 14.95 25.09
CA ASN A 193 -0.25 15.75 25.28
C ASN A 193 0.60 15.94 24.01
N GLY A 194 0.26 15.31 22.89
CA GLY A 194 0.98 15.50 21.61
C GLY A 194 2.44 15.04 21.61
N ALA A 195 3.06 15.00 20.43
CA ALA A 195 4.45 14.53 20.24
C ALA A 195 5.52 15.51 20.77
N ASP A 196 5.13 16.74 21.12
CA ASP A 196 6.05 17.84 21.47
C ASP A 196 6.00 18.25 22.95
N ALA A 197 5.08 17.72 23.76
CA ALA A 197 5.13 17.96 25.20
C ALA A 197 5.96 16.85 25.88
N PRO A 198 6.99 17.20 26.69
CA PRO A 198 7.66 16.22 27.51
C PRO A 198 6.63 15.67 28.50
N LEU A 199 6.18 14.44 28.26
CA LEU A 199 5.30 13.69 29.15
C LEU A 199 5.89 13.72 30.56
N ARG A 200 5.37 14.60 31.42
CA ARG A 200 5.67 14.63 32.85
C ARG A 200 4.91 13.50 33.55
N MET A 201 5.15 12.27 33.11
CA MET A 201 4.78 11.08 33.87
C MET A 201 5.91 10.73 34.83
N GLY A 202 5.53 10.41 36.07
CA GLY A 202 6.45 9.79 37.01
C GLY A 202 6.72 8.34 36.64
N ASP A 203 7.93 7.87 36.88
CA ASP A 203 8.34 6.47 36.71
C ASP A 203 7.41 5.42 37.38
N PRO A 204 6.71 5.67 38.52
CA PRO A 204 5.77 4.69 39.07
C PRO A 204 4.53 4.44 38.19
N GLU A 205 3.92 5.47 37.62
CA GLU A 205 2.72 5.33 36.76
C GLU A 205 3.05 4.54 35.49
N LEU A 206 4.24 4.80 34.92
CA LEU A 206 4.71 4.10 33.73
C LEU A 206 5.01 2.62 34.02
N ASN A 207 5.60 2.32 35.18
CA ASN A 207 5.87 0.94 35.59
C ASN A 207 4.58 0.15 35.83
N GLU A 208 3.56 0.75 36.45
CA GLU A 208 2.26 0.13 36.68
C GLU A 208 1.55 -0.16 35.35
N ALA A 209 1.57 0.80 34.43
CA ALA A 209 1.03 0.60 33.08
C ALA A 209 1.76 -0.51 32.31
N LEU A 210 3.09 -0.54 32.36
CA LEU A 210 3.88 -1.61 31.75
C LEU A 210 3.60 -2.98 32.38
N GLN A 211 3.32 -3.03 33.68
CA GLN A 211 2.91 -4.26 34.36
C GLN A 211 1.55 -4.75 33.87
N ALA A 212 0.59 -3.83 33.69
CA ALA A 212 -0.71 -4.16 33.11
C ALA A 212 -0.60 -4.57 31.62
N VAL A 213 0.26 -3.90 30.83
CA VAL A 213 0.61 -4.35 29.46
C VAL A 213 1.18 -5.76 29.48
N ARG A 214 2.13 -6.06 30.37
CA ARG A 214 2.72 -7.41 30.49
C ARG A 214 1.67 -8.46 30.84
N GLN A 215 0.73 -8.15 31.74
CA GLN A 215 -0.37 -9.05 32.11
C GLN A 215 -1.32 -9.30 30.93
N LEU A 216 -1.73 -8.25 30.22
CA LEU A 216 -2.57 -8.34 29.03
C LEU A 216 -1.89 -9.12 27.90
N MET A 217 -0.65 -8.75 27.59
CA MET A 217 0.14 -9.44 26.59
C MET A 217 0.37 -10.91 26.96
N GLY A 218 0.58 -11.20 28.25
CA GLY A 218 0.56 -12.57 28.77
C GLY A 218 -0.78 -13.23 28.45
N HIS A 219 -1.89 -12.70 28.92
CA HIS A 219 -3.21 -13.30 28.72
C HIS A 219 -3.56 -13.57 27.25
N TYR A 220 -3.40 -12.60 26.36
CA TYR A 220 -3.74 -12.72 24.93
C TYR A 220 -2.73 -13.53 24.12
N PHE A 221 -1.47 -13.53 24.55
CA PHE A 221 -0.37 -14.03 23.74
C PHE A 221 0.50 -15.06 24.47
N ASN A 222 -0.04 -15.70 25.52
CA ASN A 222 0.58 -16.79 26.28
C ASN A 222 1.04 -17.97 25.39
N ALA A 223 0.49 -18.08 24.18
CA ALA A 223 0.87 -19.09 23.19
C ALA A 223 2.02 -18.66 22.24
N LEU A 224 2.59 -17.46 22.40
CA LEU A 224 3.70 -17.00 21.55
C LEU A 224 4.98 -17.74 21.90
N ALA A 225 5.36 -18.69 21.04
CA ALA A 225 6.73 -19.15 20.99
C ALA A 225 7.67 -17.94 20.79
N PRO A 226 8.81 -17.86 21.52
CA PRO A 226 9.74 -16.79 21.32
C PRO A 226 10.21 -16.77 19.85
N ILE A 227 10.13 -15.61 19.20
CA ILE A 227 10.65 -15.43 17.85
C ILE A 227 12.16 -15.63 17.94
N LYS A 228 12.65 -16.82 17.54
CA LYS A 228 14.09 -17.08 17.45
C LYS A 228 14.64 -16.21 16.32
N HIS A 229 15.49 -15.25 16.67
CA HIS A 229 16.25 -14.48 15.68
C HIS A 229 17.17 -15.45 14.92
N LYS A 230 16.79 -15.77 13.69
CA LYS A 230 17.69 -16.42 12.74
C LYS A 230 18.51 -15.33 12.02
N PRO A 231 19.80 -15.57 11.73
CA PRO A 231 20.55 -14.68 10.86
C PRO A 231 19.81 -14.55 9.53
N ARG A 232 19.74 -13.31 9.02
CA ARG A 232 19.00 -13.01 7.79
C ARG A 232 19.77 -13.55 6.59
N SER A 233 19.08 -14.26 5.72
CA SER A 233 19.64 -14.66 4.44
C SER A 233 19.69 -13.47 3.48
N GLN A 234 20.47 -13.58 2.40
CA GLN A 234 20.49 -12.58 1.32
C GLN A 234 19.08 -12.30 0.78
N ARG A 235 18.24 -13.33 0.65
CA ARG A 235 16.85 -13.20 0.21
C ARG A 235 16.01 -12.38 1.20
N ASP A 236 16.22 -12.57 2.51
CA ASP A 236 15.51 -11.81 3.53
C ASP A 236 15.91 -10.33 3.52
N ILE A 237 17.18 -10.02 3.21
CA ILE A 237 17.68 -8.64 3.07
C ILE A 237 17.04 -7.96 1.87
N VAL A 238 16.98 -8.64 0.71
CA VAL A 238 16.32 -8.10 -0.49
C VAL A 238 14.82 -7.91 -0.27
N ASN A 239 14.16 -8.83 0.44
CA ASN A 239 12.73 -8.74 0.71
C ASN A 239 12.39 -7.65 1.75
N HIS A 240 13.27 -7.43 2.73
CA HIS A 240 13.14 -6.38 3.76
C HIS A 240 14.37 -5.46 3.76
N PRO A 241 14.54 -4.62 2.73
CA PRO A 241 15.74 -3.78 2.56
C PRO A 241 15.88 -2.78 3.69
N ILE A 242 14.76 -2.28 4.22
CA ILE A 242 14.71 -1.41 5.39
C ILE A 242 14.16 -2.21 6.56
N THR A 243 14.83 -2.13 7.71
CA THR A 243 14.42 -2.82 8.94
C THR A 243 13.99 -1.81 9.97
N LEU A 244 12.69 -1.75 10.24
CA LEU A 244 12.13 -0.96 11.34
C LEU A 244 12.03 -1.79 12.64
N ARG A 245 12.51 -3.04 12.63
CA ARG A 245 12.49 -3.93 13.79
C ARG A 245 13.53 -3.52 14.82
N TYR A 246 13.10 -3.38 16.06
CA TYR A 246 14.01 -3.24 17.18
C TYR A 246 14.82 -4.54 17.37
N PRO A 247 16.12 -4.48 17.70
CA PRO A 247 16.91 -5.67 18.02
C PRO A 247 16.38 -6.30 19.32
N GLY A 248 15.63 -7.39 19.21
CA GLY A 248 15.12 -8.15 20.35
C GLY A 248 13.70 -8.68 20.13
N ASN A 249 13.41 -9.83 20.76
CA ASN A 249 12.07 -10.38 20.80
C ASN A 249 11.20 -9.57 21.78
N LEU A 250 9.87 -9.57 21.60
CA LEU A 250 8.94 -8.75 22.37
C LEU A 250 9.12 -8.93 23.88
N GLN A 251 9.39 -10.16 24.33
CA GLN A 251 9.63 -10.48 25.74
C GLN A 251 10.94 -9.86 26.27
N THR A 252 11.97 -9.73 25.44
CA THR A 252 13.21 -9.05 25.78
C THR A 252 13.00 -7.54 25.84
N LEU A 253 12.24 -6.98 24.91
CA LEU A 253 11.83 -5.57 24.93
C LEU A 253 10.99 -5.26 26.17
N LEU A 254 10.01 -6.12 26.48
CA LEU A 254 9.19 -6.03 27.69
C LEU A 254 10.03 -6.06 28.97
N ARG A 255 11.19 -6.75 28.99
CA ARG A 255 12.05 -6.93 30.18
C ARG A 255 13.15 -5.88 30.33
N GLY A 256 13.65 -5.31 29.22
CA GLY A 256 14.83 -4.44 29.19
C GLY A 256 14.61 -3.08 28.50
N ALA A 257 13.38 -2.57 28.48
CA ALA A 257 13.11 -1.26 27.91
C ALA A 257 13.66 -0.14 28.81
N ASP A 258 14.97 0.12 28.77
CA ASP A 258 15.57 1.30 29.40
C ASP A 258 15.23 2.60 28.64
N HIS A 259 14.67 2.46 27.43
CA HIS A 259 14.28 3.57 26.58
C HIS A 259 12.83 3.99 26.86
N ARG A 260 12.64 5.13 27.54
CA ARG A 260 11.32 5.73 27.85
C ARG A 260 10.40 5.80 26.64
N ALA A 261 10.90 6.15 25.45
CA ALA A 261 10.10 6.19 24.23
C ALA A 261 9.52 4.82 23.82
N LEU A 262 10.28 3.73 24.02
CA LEU A 262 9.81 2.37 23.75
C LEU A 262 8.74 1.96 24.76
N GLN A 263 8.95 2.25 26.04
CA GLN A 263 7.97 1.98 27.09
C GLN A 263 6.63 2.68 26.81
N LEU A 264 6.68 3.94 26.40
CA LEU A 264 5.51 4.73 26.02
C LEU A 264 4.81 4.18 24.77
N ALA A 265 5.58 3.80 23.74
CA ALA A 265 5.03 3.19 22.53
C ALA A 265 4.31 1.86 22.83
N MET A 266 4.86 1.05 23.74
CA MET A 266 4.26 -0.22 24.16
C MET A 266 2.97 0.01 24.97
N ALA A 267 2.99 0.97 25.90
CA ALA A 267 1.81 1.34 26.67
C ALA A 267 0.68 1.86 25.75
N GLY A 268 1.01 2.77 24.82
CA GLY A 268 0.04 3.28 23.84
C GLY A 268 -0.51 2.19 22.91
N MET A 269 0.33 1.25 22.47
CA MET A 269 -0.13 0.11 21.68
C MET A 269 -1.07 -0.81 22.46
N ALA A 270 -0.76 -1.12 23.71
CA ALA A 270 -1.63 -1.95 24.55
C ALA A 270 -2.97 -1.27 24.80
N ALA A 271 -2.96 0.03 25.08
CA ALA A 271 -4.16 0.81 25.27
C ALA A 271 -5.06 0.86 24.01
N THR A 272 -4.47 1.11 22.84
CA THR A 272 -5.23 1.10 21.57
C THR A 272 -5.81 -0.29 21.25
N LEU A 273 -5.11 -1.37 21.59
CA LEU A 273 -5.63 -2.73 21.48
C LEU A 273 -6.82 -2.97 22.43
N LEU A 274 -6.73 -2.52 23.68
CA LEU A 274 -7.83 -2.60 24.64
C LEU A 274 -9.06 -1.82 24.18
N GLN A 275 -8.87 -0.59 23.72
CA GLN A 275 -9.95 0.24 23.19
C GLN A 275 -10.59 -0.40 21.95
N ALA A 276 -9.78 -0.95 21.03
CA ALA A 276 -10.28 -1.61 19.83
C ALA A 276 -11.04 -2.91 20.13
N ARG A 277 -10.71 -3.59 21.23
CA ARG A 277 -11.48 -4.74 21.74
C ARG A 277 -12.84 -4.30 22.27
N GLY A 278 -12.90 -3.24 23.08
CA GLY A 278 -14.11 -2.85 23.82
C GLY A 278 -14.58 -3.93 24.79
N ASN A 279 -15.90 -4.04 24.99
CA ASN A 279 -16.53 -5.01 25.90
C ASN A 279 -16.72 -6.42 25.32
N ARG A 280 -16.04 -6.75 24.23
CA ARG A 280 -16.29 -8.00 23.50
C ARG A 280 -15.81 -9.21 24.29
N GLU A 281 -16.66 -10.23 24.31
CA GLU A 281 -16.24 -11.58 24.66
C GLU A 281 -15.32 -12.12 23.56
N LEU A 282 -14.12 -12.52 23.97
CA LEU A 282 -13.12 -13.09 23.07
C LEU A 282 -12.94 -14.54 23.44
N GLU A 283 -12.94 -15.43 22.44
CA GLU A 283 -12.63 -16.83 22.69
C GLU A 283 -11.15 -17.00 23.07
N GLU A 284 -10.86 -17.98 23.93
CA GLU A 284 -9.48 -18.32 24.27
C GLU A 284 -8.66 -18.68 23.00
N GLY A 285 -7.54 -17.99 22.82
CA GLY A 285 -6.69 -18.12 21.65
C GLY A 285 -7.20 -17.44 20.38
N ALA A 286 -8.24 -16.60 20.46
CA ALA A 286 -8.72 -15.79 19.33
C ALA A 286 -7.55 -15.13 18.58
N ARG A 287 -7.66 -15.07 17.25
CA ARG A 287 -6.63 -14.47 16.39
C ARG A 287 -7.21 -13.22 15.73
N PRO A 288 -7.00 -12.03 16.31
CA PRO A 288 -7.59 -10.82 15.77
C PRO A 288 -7.04 -10.49 14.39
N ILE A 289 -7.89 -9.87 13.58
CA ILE A 289 -7.52 -9.18 12.35
C ILE A 289 -7.32 -7.71 12.73
N MET A 290 -6.07 -7.27 12.80
CA MET A 290 -5.70 -5.90 13.14
C MET A 290 -5.71 -5.03 11.87
N ILE A 291 -6.59 -4.05 11.84
CA ILE A 291 -6.66 -3.02 10.79
C ILE A 291 -5.93 -1.77 11.26
N LEU A 292 -4.95 -1.32 10.49
CA LEU A 292 -4.21 -0.08 10.73
C LEU A 292 -4.46 0.88 9.57
N GLU A 293 -4.97 2.06 9.88
CA GLU A 293 -5.30 3.10 8.91
C GLU A 293 -4.30 4.24 8.94
N ASP A 294 -3.48 4.35 7.89
CA ASP A 294 -2.53 5.44 7.64
C ASP A 294 -1.77 5.88 8.92
N PRO A 295 -1.05 4.94 9.59
CA PRO A 295 -0.41 5.21 10.88
C PRO A 295 0.64 6.34 10.80
N GLU A 296 1.18 6.62 9.61
CA GLU A 296 2.09 7.73 9.36
C GLU A 296 1.47 9.12 9.50
N SER A 297 0.15 9.25 9.37
CA SER A 297 -0.52 10.56 9.30
C SER A 297 -0.38 11.41 10.57
N ARG A 298 0.10 10.79 11.66
CA ARG A 298 0.03 11.32 13.03
C ARG A 298 1.28 11.03 13.86
N LEU A 299 2.21 10.22 13.36
CA LEU A 299 3.42 9.82 14.07
C LEU A 299 4.64 10.41 13.37
N HIS A 300 5.55 11.00 14.14
CA HIS A 300 6.89 11.31 13.65
C HIS A 300 7.54 10.00 13.12
N PRO A 301 8.31 10.03 12.02
CA PRO A 301 8.89 8.83 11.40
C PRO A 301 9.61 7.89 12.38
N THR A 302 10.33 8.44 13.37
CA THR A 302 10.99 7.65 14.43
C THR A 302 10.00 6.85 15.28
N MET A 303 8.89 7.46 15.70
CA MET A 303 7.86 6.78 16.50
C MET A 303 7.09 5.77 15.68
N LEU A 304 6.85 6.08 14.40
CA LEU A 304 6.25 5.16 13.45
C LEU A 304 7.08 3.89 13.29
N ALA A 305 8.40 4.04 13.14
CA ALA A 305 9.33 2.92 13.06
C ALA A 305 9.28 2.04 14.32
N LEU A 306 9.29 2.64 15.50
CA LEU A 306 9.20 1.92 16.79
C LEU A 306 7.87 1.18 16.93
N ALA A 307 6.75 1.86 16.69
CA ALA A 307 5.41 1.27 16.77
C ALA A 307 5.25 0.13 15.76
N TRP A 308 5.71 0.32 14.51
CA TRP A 308 5.67 -0.72 13.49
C TRP A 308 6.51 -1.94 13.88
N GLY A 309 7.73 -1.71 14.40
CA GLY A 309 8.61 -2.77 14.87
C GLY A 309 8.01 -3.63 15.99
N LEU A 310 7.20 -3.03 16.87
CA LEU A 310 6.43 -3.75 17.89
C LEU A 310 5.24 -4.50 17.29
N LEU A 311 4.49 -3.85 16.40
CA LEU A 311 3.27 -4.40 15.81
C LEU A 311 3.55 -5.64 14.94
N GLU A 312 4.68 -5.63 14.21
CA GLU A 312 5.08 -6.80 13.43
C GLU A 312 5.23 -8.06 14.29
N GLN A 313 5.57 -7.91 15.57
CA GLN A 313 5.78 -9.02 16.50
C GLN A 313 4.48 -9.57 17.10
N LEU A 314 3.37 -8.82 17.02
CA LEU A 314 2.07 -9.29 17.49
C LEU A 314 1.54 -10.41 16.59
N PRO A 315 0.99 -11.50 17.14
CA PRO A 315 0.33 -12.52 16.35
C PRO A 315 -1.04 -12.03 15.87
N GLY A 316 -1.58 -12.72 14.87
CA GLY A 316 -2.81 -12.32 14.21
C GLY A 316 -2.54 -11.76 12.82
N GLN A 317 -3.63 -11.57 12.09
CA GLN A 317 -3.59 -11.06 10.73
C GLN A 317 -3.54 -9.53 10.75
N LYS A 318 -2.73 -8.93 9.88
CA LYS A 318 -2.55 -7.48 9.79
C LYS A 318 -3.02 -6.99 8.44
N LEU A 319 -3.86 -5.97 8.44
CA LEU A 319 -4.30 -5.24 7.26
C LEU A 319 -3.93 -3.77 7.45
N LEU A 320 -2.91 -3.32 6.74
CA LEU A 320 -2.39 -1.96 6.81
C LEU A 320 -2.84 -1.17 5.58
N THR A 321 -3.23 0.09 5.76
CA THR A 321 -3.26 1.07 4.68
C THR A 321 -2.19 2.12 4.94
N THR A 322 -1.49 2.54 3.90
CA THR A 322 -0.45 3.57 4.05
C THR A 322 -0.23 4.36 2.75
N ASN A 323 0.08 5.63 2.93
CA ASN A 323 0.62 6.55 1.94
C ASN A 323 2.09 6.89 2.23
N SER A 324 2.71 6.25 3.23
CA SER A 324 4.12 6.46 3.58
C SER A 324 5.04 5.63 2.69
N GLY A 325 5.97 6.32 2.02
CA GLY A 325 7.08 5.67 1.34
C GLY A 325 7.93 4.84 2.30
N ASP A 326 8.21 5.34 3.50
CA ASP A 326 9.11 4.69 4.47
C ASP A 326 8.55 3.34 4.97
N LEU A 327 7.26 3.29 5.29
CA LEU A 327 6.60 2.03 5.66
C LEU A 327 6.61 1.05 4.50
N LEU A 328 6.24 1.52 3.29
CA LEU A 328 6.19 0.69 2.09
C LEU A 328 7.57 0.09 1.74
N SER A 329 8.65 0.83 1.96
CA SER A 329 10.03 0.34 1.78
C SER A 329 10.41 -0.78 2.75
N SER A 330 9.89 -0.76 3.98
CA SER A 330 10.19 -1.77 5.01
C SER A 330 9.43 -3.09 4.79
N LEU A 331 8.29 -3.02 4.10
CA LEU A 331 7.33 -4.10 3.89
C LEU A 331 7.67 -4.91 2.64
N PRO A 332 7.64 -6.26 2.67
CA PRO A 332 7.87 -7.09 1.49
C PRO A 332 6.88 -6.77 0.37
N LEU A 333 7.38 -6.69 -0.88
CA LEU A 333 6.51 -6.35 -2.02
C LEU A 333 5.39 -7.38 -2.27
N ASN A 334 5.58 -8.64 -1.90
CA ASN A 334 4.54 -9.66 -2.02
C ASN A 334 3.38 -9.47 -1.03
N GLN A 335 3.54 -8.61 -0.01
CA GLN A 335 2.46 -8.22 0.91
C GLN A 335 1.71 -6.98 0.43
N VAL A 336 2.21 -6.30 -0.61
CA VAL A 336 1.60 -5.08 -1.15
C VAL A 336 0.49 -5.44 -2.14
N ARG A 337 -0.65 -4.75 -2.01
CA ARG A 337 -1.78 -4.77 -2.92
C ARG A 337 -2.05 -3.34 -3.36
N ARG A 338 -1.89 -3.05 -4.65
CA ARG A 338 -2.23 -1.74 -5.24
C ARG A 338 -3.65 -1.80 -5.78
N LEU A 339 -4.52 -0.97 -5.23
CA LEU A 339 -5.94 -0.90 -5.57
C LEU A 339 -6.16 0.28 -6.52
N VAL A 340 -6.72 -0.02 -7.69
CA VAL A 340 -7.01 0.96 -8.75
C VAL A 340 -8.50 0.90 -9.04
N ARG A 341 -9.17 2.04 -8.91
CA ARG A 341 -10.60 2.14 -9.19
C ARG A 341 -10.83 2.31 -10.69
N ARG A 342 -11.80 1.59 -11.23
CA ARG A 342 -12.34 1.76 -12.56
C ARG A 342 -13.82 2.13 -12.47
N GLN A 343 -14.46 2.37 -13.61
CA GLN A 343 -15.86 2.79 -13.67
C GLN A 343 -16.82 1.78 -12.99
N GLN A 344 -16.55 0.48 -13.05
CA GLN A 344 -17.45 -0.56 -12.54
C GLN A 344 -16.88 -1.39 -11.40
N ASP A 345 -15.57 -1.45 -11.24
CA ASP A 345 -14.90 -2.32 -10.27
C ASP A 345 -13.62 -1.67 -9.73
N ILE A 346 -13.05 -2.29 -8.71
CA ILE A 346 -11.74 -1.95 -8.18
C ILE A 346 -10.83 -3.15 -8.45
N LEU A 347 -9.79 -2.91 -9.23
CA LEU A 347 -8.78 -3.91 -9.50
C LEU A 347 -7.71 -3.93 -8.42
N CYS A 348 -7.30 -5.14 -8.06
CA CYS A 348 -6.20 -5.39 -7.16
C CYS A 348 -4.98 -5.91 -7.92
N HIS A 349 -3.92 -5.10 -7.94
CA HIS A 349 -2.63 -5.44 -8.51
C HIS A 349 -1.65 -5.88 -7.42
N GLN A 350 -0.87 -6.92 -7.70
CA GLN A 350 0.08 -7.52 -6.77
C GLN A 350 1.21 -8.21 -7.53
N LEU A 351 2.32 -8.48 -6.85
CA LEU A 351 3.39 -9.29 -7.45
C LEU A 351 2.92 -10.72 -7.78
N GLY A 352 3.41 -11.25 -8.91
CA GLY A 352 3.24 -12.65 -9.28
C GLY A 352 2.84 -12.90 -10.73
N GLY A 353 2.56 -11.86 -11.51
CA GLY A 353 2.31 -11.97 -12.96
C GLY A 353 3.59 -12.13 -13.78
N GLU A 354 4.74 -11.73 -13.23
CA GLU A 354 6.04 -11.77 -13.89
C GLU A 354 7.05 -12.72 -13.21
N ARG A 355 8.09 -13.10 -13.97
CA ARG A 355 9.21 -13.89 -13.46
C ARG A 355 10.37 -12.98 -13.09
N TYR A 356 10.76 -13.02 -11.81
CA TYR A 356 11.86 -12.22 -11.28
C TYR A 356 13.08 -13.09 -10.99
N SER A 357 14.24 -12.66 -11.49
CA SER A 357 15.52 -13.19 -11.03
C SER A 357 15.87 -12.64 -9.63
N SER A 358 16.84 -13.27 -8.95
CA SER A 358 17.37 -12.73 -7.69
C SER A 358 18.02 -11.35 -7.89
N ASP A 359 18.63 -11.11 -9.06
CA ASP A 359 19.20 -9.82 -9.43
C ASP A 359 18.14 -8.76 -9.68
N ASP A 360 17.02 -9.12 -10.34
CA ASP A 360 15.88 -8.23 -10.55
C ASP A 360 15.35 -7.73 -9.20
N LEU A 361 15.07 -8.66 -8.28
CA LEU A 361 14.55 -8.30 -6.95
C LEU A 361 15.52 -7.40 -6.17
N ARG A 362 16.83 -7.66 -6.26
CA ARG A 362 17.86 -6.82 -5.64
C ARG A 362 17.87 -5.41 -6.23
N LYS A 363 17.82 -5.28 -7.55
CA LYS A 363 17.76 -3.99 -8.26
C LYS A 363 16.50 -3.22 -7.92
N ILE A 364 15.34 -3.88 -7.90
CA ILE A 364 14.07 -3.29 -7.49
C ILE A 364 14.15 -2.81 -6.03
N ALA A 365 14.71 -3.63 -5.13
CA ALA A 365 14.87 -3.27 -3.73
C ALA A 365 15.69 -1.99 -3.56
N PHE A 366 16.79 -1.84 -4.28
CA PHE A 366 17.63 -0.65 -4.17
C PHE A 366 17.05 0.57 -4.92
N HIS A 367 16.78 0.46 -6.22
CA HIS A 367 16.45 1.62 -7.05
C HIS A 367 15.02 2.13 -6.89
N VAL A 368 14.09 1.23 -6.53
CA VAL A 368 12.67 1.57 -6.35
C VAL A 368 12.36 1.68 -4.86
N ARG A 369 12.58 0.63 -4.06
CA ARG A 369 12.09 0.62 -2.68
C ARG A 369 12.91 1.50 -1.74
N ILE A 370 14.23 1.48 -1.79
CA ILE A 370 15.06 2.34 -0.92
C ILE A 370 15.06 3.78 -1.43
N ASN A 371 15.38 3.98 -2.71
CA ASN A 371 15.67 5.31 -3.22
C ASN A 371 14.45 6.08 -3.75
N ARG A 372 13.38 5.38 -4.16
CA ARG A 372 12.22 6.01 -4.83
C ARG A 372 10.89 5.37 -4.42
N PRO A 373 10.59 5.13 -3.13
CA PRO A 373 9.40 4.36 -2.74
C PRO A 373 8.08 4.99 -3.20
N MET A 374 8.04 6.31 -3.30
CA MET A 374 6.89 7.05 -3.81
C MET A 374 6.51 6.70 -5.26
N SER A 375 7.40 6.06 -6.02
CA SER A 375 7.10 5.60 -7.38
C SER A 375 6.04 4.50 -7.41
N LEU A 376 5.89 3.70 -6.35
CA LEU A 376 4.87 2.64 -6.28
C LEU A 376 3.43 3.20 -6.20
N PHE A 377 3.28 4.48 -5.84
CA PHE A 377 2.00 5.19 -5.85
C PHE A 377 1.69 5.88 -7.19
N ALA A 378 2.62 5.86 -8.16
CA ALA A 378 2.44 6.54 -9.43
C ALA A 378 1.32 5.88 -10.27
N ARG A 379 0.68 6.68 -11.12
CA ARG A 379 -0.17 6.22 -12.22
C ARG A 379 0.69 5.74 -13.39
N CYS A 380 1.76 6.48 -13.67
CA CYS A 380 2.66 6.20 -14.78
C CYS A 380 4.13 6.44 -14.43
N TRP A 381 5.01 5.59 -14.95
CA TRP A 381 6.47 5.77 -14.93
C TRP A 381 6.96 6.24 -16.28
N LEU A 382 7.68 7.37 -16.32
CA LEU A 382 8.47 7.79 -17.47
C LEU A 382 9.90 7.29 -17.25
N LEU A 383 10.29 6.25 -17.96
CA LEU A 383 11.60 5.62 -17.86
C LEU A 383 12.59 6.38 -18.74
N VAL A 384 13.70 6.81 -18.15
CA VAL A 384 14.75 7.61 -18.83
C VAL A 384 16.13 7.04 -18.54
N GLU A 385 17.11 7.34 -19.40
CA GLU A 385 18.45 6.76 -19.27
C GLU A 385 19.17 7.23 -18.00
N GLY A 386 19.18 8.53 -17.70
CA GLY A 386 19.90 9.07 -16.54
C GLY A 386 19.27 10.27 -15.83
N GLU A 387 20.05 10.86 -14.92
CA GLU A 387 19.64 12.01 -14.11
C GLU A 387 19.39 13.28 -14.93
N THR A 388 20.13 13.46 -16.03
CA THR A 388 20.06 14.69 -16.84
C THR A 388 18.66 14.87 -17.42
N GLU A 389 18.06 13.78 -17.89
CA GLU A 389 16.70 13.72 -18.42
C GLU A 389 15.65 13.97 -17.32
N ILE A 390 15.91 13.57 -16.08
CA ILE A 390 14.99 13.82 -14.96
C ILE A 390 14.81 15.32 -14.74
N TRP A 391 15.91 16.08 -14.67
CA TRP A 391 15.86 17.53 -14.52
C TRP A 391 15.22 18.19 -15.74
N LEU A 392 15.72 17.85 -16.93
CA LEU A 392 15.28 18.45 -18.18
C LEU A 392 13.79 18.21 -18.45
N LEU A 393 13.34 16.95 -18.42
CA LEU A 393 11.97 16.61 -18.82
C LEU A 393 10.93 17.07 -17.80
N SER A 394 11.29 17.14 -16.51
CA SER A 394 10.37 17.65 -15.49
C SER A 394 10.01 19.12 -15.76
N GLU A 395 11.01 19.94 -16.08
CA GLU A 395 10.80 21.37 -16.34
C GLU A 395 10.23 21.63 -17.73
N LEU A 396 10.70 20.93 -18.77
CA LEU A 396 10.11 21.04 -20.11
C LEU A 396 8.61 20.67 -20.11
N ALA A 397 8.19 19.68 -19.32
CA ALA A 397 6.79 19.35 -19.17
C ALA A 397 5.99 20.49 -18.52
N GLN A 398 6.57 21.12 -17.48
CA GLN A 398 5.96 22.26 -16.80
C GLN A 398 5.78 23.45 -17.76
N ILE A 399 6.78 23.75 -18.60
CA ILE A 399 6.70 24.78 -19.64
C ILE A 399 5.61 24.44 -20.67
N CYS A 400 5.44 23.16 -21.00
CA CYS A 400 4.34 22.68 -21.86
C CYS A 400 2.95 22.71 -21.18
N GLY A 401 2.85 23.15 -19.92
CA GLY A 401 1.59 23.19 -19.16
C GLY A 401 1.22 21.88 -18.46
N TYR A 402 2.13 20.91 -18.39
CA TYR A 402 1.91 19.63 -17.72
C TYR A 402 2.71 19.53 -16.43
N SER A 403 2.01 19.43 -15.29
CA SER A 403 2.64 19.06 -14.03
C SER A 403 2.70 17.54 -13.92
N LEU A 404 3.82 16.92 -14.31
CA LEU A 404 3.99 15.46 -14.30
C LEU A 404 3.63 14.85 -12.93
N ARG A 405 4.08 15.48 -11.84
CA ARG A 405 3.80 15.01 -10.48
C ARG A 405 2.32 15.07 -10.13
N ALA A 406 1.61 16.13 -10.52
CA ALA A 406 0.18 16.27 -10.25
C ALA A 406 -0.65 15.26 -11.06
N GLU A 407 -0.19 14.90 -12.26
CA GLU A 407 -0.78 13.85 -13.09
C GLU A 407 -0.45 12.43 -12.59
N GLY A 408 0.31 12.29 -11.50
CA GLY A 408 0.73 10.99 -10.96
C GLY A 408 1.84 10.32 -11.78
N ILE A 409 2.59 11.08 -12.57
CA ILE A 409 3.71 10.60 -13.38
C ILE A 409 5.01 10.76 -12.58
N ARG A 410 5.83 9.70 -12.56
CA ARG A 410 7.17 9.72 -11.97
C ARG A 410 8.23 9.40 -13.02
N VAL A 411 9.22 10.28 -13.15
CA VAL A 411 10.39 10.04 -13.99
C VAL A 411 11.37 9.16 -13.23
N ILE A 412 11.79 8.04 -13.83
CA ILE A 412 12.66 7.05 -13.21
C ILE A 412 13.83 6.74 -14.13
N GLU A 413 15.03 7.01 -13.65
CA GLU A 413 16.27 6.58 -14.29
C GLU A 413 16.39 5.06 -14.26
N PHE A 414 16.79 4.46 -15.39
CA PHE A 414 17.02 3.03 -15.49
C PHE A 414 18.47 2.63 -15.81
N ALA A 415 19.44 3.53 -16.04
CA ALA A 415 20.82 3.14 -16.39
C ALA A 415 21.42 2.09 -15.42
N GLN A 416 21.21 2.24 -14.12
CA GLN A 416 21.76 1.31 -13.11
C GLN A 416 20.85 0.10 -12.84
N CYS A 417 19.53 0.26 -12.92
CA CYS A 417 18.55 -0.79 -12.63
C CYS A 417 18.34 -1.72 -13.84
N GLY A 418 18.49 -1.20 -15.05
CA GLY A 418 17.90 -1.73 -16.27
C GLY A 418 16.40 -1.45 -16.36
N GLN A 419 15.89 -1.32 -17.59
CA GLN A 419 14.48 -1.06 -17.87
C GLN A 419 13.59 -2.29 -17.66
N SER A 420 14.09 -3.51 -17.89
CA SER A 420 13.26 -4.73 -17.78
C SER A 420 12.74 -5.01 -16.36
N PRO A 421 13.56 -4.96 -15.28
CA PRO A 421 13.05 -5.12 -13.92
C PRO A 421 11.96 -4.09 -13.57
N LEU A 422 12.11 -2.84 -14.04
CA LEU A 422 11.12 -1.78 -13.82
C LEU A 422 9.82 -2.07 -14.57
N ILE A 423 9.87 -2.45 -15.85
CA ILE A 423 8.69 -2.79 -16.65
C ILE A 423 7.92 -3.97 -16.03
N LYS A 424 8.62 -4.99 -15.52
CA LYS A 424 8.00 -6.13 -14.85
C LYS A 424 7.21 -5.70 -13.60
N VAL A 425 7.83 -4.90 -12.72
CA VAL A 425 7.19 -4.40 -11.50
C VAL A 425 6.04 -3.46 -11.83
N ALA A 426 6.21 -2.56 -12.79
CA ALA A 426 5.17 -1.65 -13.25
C ALA A 426 3.94 -2.45 -13.68
N ARG A 427 4.12 -3.51 -14.48
CA ARG A 427 3.02 -4.38 -14.92
C ARG A 427 2.33 -5.13 -13.77
N ASP A 428 3.10 -5.75 -12.87
CA ASP A 428 2.53 -6.49 -11.74
C ASP A 428 1.70 -5.58 -10.82
N PHE A 429 2.16 -4.35 -10.59
CA PHE A 429 1.43 -3.35 -9.82
C PHE A 429 0.42 -2.54 -10.64
N GLY A 430 0.29 -2.82 -11.94
CA GLY A 430 -0.60 -2.10 -12.84
C GLY A 430 -0.29 -0.61 -12.94
N ILE A 431 0.97 -0.21 -12.89
CA ILE A 431 1.45 1.14 -13.13
C ILE A 431 1.74 1.27 -14.63
N GLU A 432 1.19 2.29 -15.29
CA GLU A 432 1.54 2.57 -16.68
C GLU A 432 3.03 2.86 -16.80
N TRP A 433 3.60 2.61 -17.97
CA TRP A 433 4.99 2.98 -18.23
C TRP A 433 5.16 3.48 -19.66
N HIS A 434 6.13 4.36 -19.82
CA HIS A 434 6.59 4.86 -21.11
C HIS A 434 8.11 4.97 -21.07
N LEU A 435 8.79 4.52 -22.10
CA LEU A 435 10.24 4.50 -22.20
C LEU A 435 10.71 5.56 -23.18
N LEU A 436 11.59 6.45 -22.73
CA LEU A 436 12.39 7.32 -23.59
C LEU A 436 13.76 6.68 -23.80
N THR A 437 14.17 6.55 -25.06
CA THR A 437 15.53 6.08 -25.41
C THR A 437 16.21 7.03 -26.36
N ASP A 438 17.53 7.09 -26.26
CA ASP A 438 18.39 7.74 -27.24
C ASP A 438 18.37 7.01 -28.60
N GLY A 439 18.87 7.68 -29.63
CA GLY A 439 18.96 7.14 -30.99
C GLY A 439 20.29 6.43 -31.29
N ASP A 440 21.15 6.24 -30.29
CA ASP A 440 22.40 5.50 -30.44
C ASP A 440 22.22 3.96 -30.40
N GLU A 441 23.33 3.23 -30.48
CA GLU A 441 23.28 1.75 -30.49
C GLU A 441 22.74 1.16 -29.18
N ALA A 442 22.95 1.84 -28.04
CA ALA A 442 22.45 1.40 -26.75
C ALA A 442 20.94 1.64 -26.63
N GLY A 443 20.48 2.84 -27.01
CA GLY A 443 19.07 3.21 -27.08
C GLY A 443 18.27 2.27 -28.00
N LEU A 444 18.82 1.90 -29.16
CA LEU A 444 18.23 0.89 -30.05
C LEU A 444 18.05 -0.48 -29.37
N LYS A 445 19.02 -0.91 -28.57
CA LYS A 445 18.92 -2.17 -27.80
C LYS A 445 17.85 -2.07 -26.71
N TYR A 446 17.77 -0.94 -26.01
CA TYR A 446 16.74 -0.71 -24.99
C TYR A 446 15.34 -0.72 -25.61
N ALA A 447 15.15 -0.02 -26.73
CA ALA A 447 13.93 0.00 -27.51
C ALA A 447 13.52 -1.40 -27.97
N ALA A 448 14.43 -2.18 -28.56
CA ALA A 448 14.16 -3.55 -29.00
C ALA A 448 13.75 -4.47 -27.82
N SER A 449 14.42 -4.35 -26.69
CA SER A 449 14.08 -5.09 -25.47
C SER A 449 12.73 -4.71 -24.89
N ALA A 450 12.35 -3.42 -24.93
CA ALA A 450 11.03 -2.96 -24.51
C ALA A 450 9.93 -3.45 -25.44
N LYS A 451 10.15 -3.40 -26.77
CA LYS A 451 9.22 -3.93 -27.78
C LYS A 451 8.95 -5.41 -27.58
N ALA A 452 9.97 -6.20 -27.28
CA ALA A 452 9.83 -7.64 -26.99
C ALA A 452 9.00 -7.93 -25.73
N GLN A 453 8.85 -6.95 -24.83
CA GLN A 453 8.06 -7.09 -23.61
C GLN A 453 6.61 -6.60 -23.76
N LEU A 454 6.21 -6.02 -24.89
CA LEU A 454 4.84 -5.55 -25.12
C LEU A 454 3.86 -6.72 -25.17
N LYS A 455 2.73 -6.61 -24.46
CA LYS A 455 1.68 -7.65 -24.42
C LYS A 455 0.40 -7.18 -25.13
N GLY A 456 0.50 -6.95 -26.44
CA GLY A 456 -0.63 -6.45 -27.26
C GLY A 456 -0.86 -4.93 -27.15
N GLU A 457 0.05 -4.22 -26.50
CA GLU A 457 0.02 -2.76 -26.35
C GLU A 457 0.59 -2.08 -27.60
N ARG A 458 0.13 -0.86 -27.89
CA ARG A 458 0.65 -0.08 -29.03
C ARG A 458 2.04 0.45 -28.70
N GLU A 459 2.99 0.27 -29.63
CA GLU A 459 4.37 0.73 -29.45
C GLU A 459 4.46 2.23 -29.15
N GLN A 460 3.67 3.04 -29.88
CA GLN A 460 3.65 4.50 -29.74
C GLN A 460 3.20 4.96 -28.35
N ASP A 461 2.41 4.15 -27.64
CA ASP A 461 2.00 4.47 -26.27
C ASP A 461 3.13 4.15 -25.27
N ARG A 462 4.06 3.26 -25.60
CA ARG A 462 5.05 2.73 -24.65
C ARG A 462 6.49 3.19 -24.89
N LEU A 463 6.80 3.69 -26.08
CA LEU A 463 8.17 3.99 -26.49
C LEU A 463 8.25 5.28 -27.30
N THR A 464 9.13 6.18 -26.86
CA THR A 464 9.62 7.30 -27.66
C THR A 464 11.11 7.10 -27.89
N GLN A 465 11.51 6.96 -29.15
CA GLN A 465 12.91 6.95 -29.54
C GLN A 465 13.29 8.31 -30.13
N LEU A 466 14.35 8.94 -29.63
CA LEU A 466 14.81 10.21 -30.16
C LEU A 466 15.44 10.04 -31.55
N PRO A 467 15.13 10.92 -32.52
CA PRO A 467 15.71 10.88 -33.86
C PRO A 467 17.09 11.58 -33.90
N ALA A 468 17.90 11.40 -32.84
CA ALA A 468 19.26 11.91 -32.72
C ALA A 468 20.07 11.00 -31.81
N ALA A 469 21.40 11.16 -31.81
CA ALA A 469 22.29 10.30 -31.04
C ALA A 469 21.97 10.31 -29.54
N ASP A 470 21.66 11.47 -28.98
CA ASP A 470 21.25 11.67 -27.59
C ASP A 470 20.32 12.90 -27.49
N ILE A 471 19.78 13.16 -26.30
CA ILE A 471 18.90 14.30 -26.05
C ILE A 471 19.58 15.64 -26.29
N GLU A 472 20.89 15.78 -26.03
CA GLU A 472 21.61 17.04 -26.24
C GLU A 472 21.76 17.38 -27.73
N HIS A 473 22.09 16.40 -28.57
CA HIS A 473 22.11 16.56 -30.02
C HIS A 473 20.72 16.84 -30.56
N TYR A 474 19.70 16.19 -30.02
CA TYR A 474 18.32 16.44 -30.41
C TYR A 474 17.93 17.90 -30.15
N LEU A 475 18.17 18.41 -28.93
CA LEU A 475 17.88 19.79 -28.57
C LEU A 475 18.70 20.81 -29.36
N PHE A 476 20.00 20.54 -29.57
CA PHE A 476 20.88 21.39 -30.36
C PHE A 476 20.30 21.64 -31.76
N HIS A 477 19.83 20.59 -32.43
CA HIS A 477 19.25 20.69 -33.78
C HIS A 477 17.82 21.24 -33.82
N HIS A 478 17.15 21.37 -32.68
CA HIS A 478 15.74 21.79 -32.58
C HIS A 478 15.57 23.03 -31.71
N GLY A 479 16.33 24.08 -32.03
CA GLY A 479 16.11 25.44 -31.49
C GLY A 479 16.98 25.85 -30.32
N PHE A 480 17.82 24.96 -29.76
CA PHE A 480 18.67 25.28 -28.60
C PHE A 480 20.16 25.45 -28.92
N GLU A 481 20.56 25.45 -30.20
CA GLU A 481 21.95 25.62 -30.63
C GLU A 481 22.65 26.84 -29.98
N GLU A 482 21.96 27.97 -29.88
CA GLU A 482 22.53 29.21 -29.32
C GLU A 482 22.99 29.04 -27.87
N VAL A 483 22.25 28.28 -27.06
CA VAL A 483 22.60 27.99 -25.66
C VAL A 483 23.89 27.18 -25.59
N TYR A 484 23.98 26.11 -26.37
CA TYR A 484 25.18 25.27 -26.40
C TYR A 484 26.40 26.06 -26.89
N ARG A 485 26.25 26.94 -27.88
CA ARG A 485 27.33 27.81 -28.35
C ARG A 485 27.77 28.82 -27.28
N ARG A 486 26.80 29.46 -26.60
CA ARG A 486 27.04 30.40 -25.50
C ARG A 486 27.83 29.74 -24.39
N GLU A 487 27.38 28.58 -23.90
CA GLU A 487 28.05 27.86 -22.81
C GLU A 487 29.40 27.25 -23.23
N ALA A 488 29.55 26.82 -24.48
CA ALA A 488 30.84 26.40 -25.03
C ALA A 488 31.84 27.58 -25.13
N GLY A 489 31.38 28.83 -25.09
CA GLY A 489 32.17 30.04 -25.32
C GLY A 489 32.62 30.17 -26.77
N VAL A 490 31.74 29.78 -27.71
CA VAL A 490 32.00 29.77 -29.14
C VAL A 490 31.09 30.81 -29.79
N GLY A 491 31.68 31.82 -30.44
CA GLY A 491 30.91 32.82 -31.18
C GLY A 491 30.16 32.21 -32.38
N GLY A 492 29.09 32.87 -32.84
CA GLY A 492 28.22 32.39 -33.92
C GLY A 492 28.88 32.17 -35.29
N ARG A 493 30.16 32.53 -35.47
CA ARG A 493 30.90 32.39 -36.74
C ARG A 493 31.89 31.22 -36.78
N THR A 494 32.08 30.49 -35.69
CA THR A 494 33.05 29.38 -35.64
C THR A 494 32.43 28.09 -36.18
N MET A 495 33.02 27.50 -37.22
CA MET A 495 32.57 26.25 -37.86
C MET A 495 33.06 25.01 -37.09
N TRP A 496 32.57 24.81 -35.87
CA TRP A 496 32.77 23.56 -35.14
C TRP A 496 31.61 22.61 -35.38
N SER A 497 31.87 21.30 -35.37
CA SER A 497 30.80 20.30 -35.44
C SER A 497 29.92 20.36 -34.20
N ALA A 498 28.63 20.04 -34.35
CA ALA A 498 27.67 20.01 -33.24
C ALA A 498 28.20 19.19 -32.06
N ARG A 499 28.72 17.98 -32.33
CA ARG A 499 29.35 17.11 -31.33
C ARG A 499 30.48 17.79 -30.55
N HIS A 500 31.34 18.57 -31.21
CA HIS A 500 32.43 19.27 -30.54
C HIS A 500 31.93 20.42 -29.66
N ILE A 501 30.93 21.18 -30.14
CA ILE A 501 30.32 22.27 -29.37
C ILE A 501 29.61 21.71 -28.12
N ILE A 502 28.78 20.69 -28.30
CA ILE A 502 28.03 20.03 -27.22
C ILE A 502 29.00 19.48 -26.17
N ASN A 503 30.01 18.71 -26.58
CA ASN A 503 30.99 18.15 -25.64
C ASN A 503 31.75 19.23 -24.88
N LYS A 504 32.09 20.34 -25.53
CA LYS A 504 32.76 21.46 -24.85
C LYS A 504 31.86 22.19 -23.87
N ALA A 505 30.58 22.39 -24.21
CA ALA A 505 29.59 22.98 -23.31
C ALA A 505 29.39 22.08 -22.08
N ILE A 506 29.18 20.77 -22.29
CA ILE A 506 29.03 19.78 -21.22
C ILE A 506 30.29 19.72 -20.35
N HIS A 507 31.50 19.77 -20.92
CA HIS A 507 32.72 19.77 -20.13
C HIS A 507 32.84 21.01 -19.23
N LYS A 508 32.28 22.16 -19.64
CA LYS A 508 32.28 23.39 -18.83
C LYS A 508 31.19 23.40 -17.76
N ARG A 509 29.98 22.92 -18.07
CA ARG A 509 28.79 23.03 -17.20
C ARG A 509 28.38 21.74 -16.49
N SER A 510 29.00 20.60 -16.82
CA SER A 510 28.46 19.25 -16.59
C SER A 510 27.16 18.97 -17.37
N LYS A 511 26.75 17.71 -17.46
CA LYS A 511 25.47 17.34 -18.13
C LYS A 511 24.24 17.95 -17.41
N PRO A 512 24.07 17.80 -16.08
CA PRO A 512 22.94 18.43 -15.38
C PRO A 512 22.95 19.96 -15.50
N GLY A 513 24.12 20.60 -15.38
CA GLY A 513 24.22 22.05 -15.53
C GLY A 513 23.88 22.54 -16.94
N MET A 514 24.19 21.74 -17.98
CA MET A 514 23.78 22.05 -19.34
C MET A 514 22.26 21.88 -19.53
N ALA A 515 21.66 20.85 -18.95
CA ALA A 515 20.21 20.67 -18.97
C ALA A 515 19.48 21.87 -18.34
N LEU A 516 19.94 22.37 -17.18
CA LEU A 516 19.38 23.56 -16.55
C LEU A 516 19.50 24.81 -17.44
N ALA A 517 20.64 24.99 -18.12
CA ALA A 517 20.81 26.11 -19.06
C ALA A 517 19.85 26.04 -20.26
N VAL A 518 19.53 24.83 -20.73
CA VAL A 518 18.51 24.62 -21.77
C VAL A 518 17.12 24.94 -21.22
N VAL A 519 16.81 24.55 -19.98
CA VAL A 519 15.53 24.85 -19.34
C VAL A 519 15.33 26.36 -19.20
N GLU A 520 16.33 27.11 -18.72
CA GLU A 520 16.26 28.58 -18.61
C GLU A 520 15.97 29.24 -19.96
N GLU A 521 16.58 28.73 -21.04
CA GLU A 521 16.30 29.22 -22.38
C GLU A 521 14.89 28.83 -22.86
N ALA A 522 14.45 27.61 -22.57
CA ALA A 522 13.13 27.12 -22.93
C ALA A 522 12.02 27.93 -22.24
N GLU A 523 12.22 28.35 -20.99
CA GLU A 523 11.31 29.25 -20.28
C GLU A 523 11.19 30.60 -20.98
N ARG A 524 12.31 31.15 -21.48
CA ARG A 524 12.33 32.42 -22.21
C ARG A 524 11.61 32.33 -23.57
N LEU A 525 11.81 31.23 -24.27
CA LEU A 525 11.26 31.00 -25.62
C LEU A 525 9.81 30.50 -25.62
N GLY A 526 9.37 29.89 -24.51
CA GLY A 526 8.04 29.34 -24.35
C GLY A 526 7.82 27.96 -25.00
N ALA A 527 6.65 27.38 -24.74
CA ALA A 527 6.33 25.99 -25.08
C ALA A 527 6.40 25.65 -26.57
N GLU A 528 6.18 26.61 -27.47
CA GLU A 528 6.20 26.37 -28.92
C GLU A 528 7.59 26.01 -29.46
N HIS A 529 8.64 26.43 -28.76
CA HIS A 529 10.03 26.11 -29.11
C HIS A 529 10.47 24.74 -28.57
N ILE A 530 9.65 24.08 -27.75
CA ILE A 530 9.95 22.72 -27.28
C ILE A 530 9.73 21.74 -28.45
N PRO A 531 10.70 20.83 -28.73
CA PRO A 531 10.62 19.97 -29.89
C PRO A 531 9.34 19.10 -29.91
N PRO A 532 8.73 18.89 -31.08
CA PRO A 532 7.42 18.24 -31.19
C PRO A 532 7.40 16.81 -30.64
N VAL A 533 8.48 16.04 -30.80
CA VAL A 533 8.59 14.67 -30.25
C VAL A 533 8.46 14.67 -28.72
N ILE A 534 9.10 15.63 -28.03
CA ILE A 534 9.02 15.75 -26.56
C ILE A 534 7.61 16.19 -26.14
N ARG A 535 7.01 17.15 -26.85
CA ARG A 535 5.62 17.59 -26.59
C ARG A 535 4.61 16.46 -26.76
N GLN A 536 4.75 15.66 -27.83
CA GLN A 536 3.90 14.50 -28.09
C GLN A 536 4.08 13.42 -27.02
N MET A 537 5.32 13.13 -26.62
CA MET A 537 5.60 12.22 -25.52
C MET A 537 4.90 12.65 -24.23
N PHE A 538 4.98 13.93 -23.83
CA PHE A 538 4.27 14.41 -22.63
C PHE A 538 2.76 14.21 -22.73
N ALA A 539 2.15 14.55 -23.87
CA ALA A 539 0.71 14.34 -24.09
C ALA A 539 0.33 12.85 -23.99
N GLN A 540 1.16 11.95 -24.52
CA GLN A 540 0.95 10.49 -24.44
C GLN A 540 1.05 9.98 -23.01
N VAL A 541 2.12 10.34 -22.28
CA VAL A 541 2.32 9.89 -20.89
C VAL A 541 1.22 10.41 -19.97
N VAL A 542 0.75 11.64 -20.18
CA VAL A 542 -0.39 12.21 -19.45
C VAL A 542 -1.69 11.47 -19.79
N THR A 543 -1.92 11.13 -21.05
CA THR A 543 -3.09 10.34 -21.46
C THR A 543 -3.09 8.96 -20.81
N LEU A 544 -1.94 8.29 -20.75
CA LEU A 544 -1.77 7.02 -20.06
C LEU A 544 -2.06 7.14 -18.57
N ALA A 545 -1.47 8.14 -17.91
CA ALA A 545 -1.69 8.36 -16.48
C ALA A 545 -3.18 8.59 -16.17
N ARG A 546 -3.87 9.42 -16.97
CA ARG A 546 -5.30 9.70 -16.80
C ARG A 546 -6.20 8.50 -17.08
N SER A 547 -5.76 7.52 -17.89
CA SER A 547 -6.54 6.31 -18.17
C SER A 547 -6.70 5.36 -16.96
N GLN A 548 -5.87 5.52 -15.92
CA GLN A 548 -5.99 4.74 -14.68
C GLN A 548 -6.95 5.32 -13.64
N GLY A 549 -7.41 6.57 -13.84
CA GLY A 549 -8.15 7.35 -12.86
C GLY A 549 -9.65 7.42 -13.10
#